data_AF-A0A1M3GDG5-F1
#
_entry.id   AF-A0A1M3GDG5-F1
#
_cell.length_a   1.000
_cell.length_b   1.000
_cell.length_c   1.000
_cell.angle_alpha   90.00
_cell.angle_beta   90.00
_cell.angle_gamma   90.00
#
_symmetry.space_group_name_H-M   'P 1'
#
loop_
_entity.id
_entity.type
_entity.pdbx_description
1 polymer ?
#
loop_
_entity_poly.entity_id
_entity_poly.type
_entity_poly.pdbx_seq_one_letter_code
_entity_poly.pdbx_strand_id
1 'polypeptide(L)'
;MQMINEAIKKIVVENYHGDEDSLQNTISLIKIAGYSQMDTLKALICELDLPIGEADSIILNSKAWAEEKDDNLRFRHELGESLEE
;
A
#
# COMPACT_ATOMS: atom_id res chain seq x y z
N MET A 1 -13.23 -0.15 -14.01
CA MET A 1 -12.07 0.47 -13.34
C MET A 1 -12.63 1.34 -12.22
N GLN A 2 -12.57 0.91 -10.95
CA GLN A 2 -13.03 1.74 -9.84
C GLN A 2 -12.15 3.00 -9.79
N MET A 3 -12.77 4.18 -9.78
CA MET A 3 -12.04 5.44 -9.61
C MET A 3 -11.31 5.41 -8.28
N ILE A 4 -10.00 5.60 -8.32
CA ILE A 4 -9.19 5.85 -7.13
C ILE A 4 -9.66 7.16 -6.51
N ASN A 5 -9.63 7.23 -5.19
CA ASN A 5 -9.99 8.45 -4.48
C ASN A 5 -9.02 9.58 -4.88
N GLU A 6 -9.51 10.67 -5.45
CA GLU A 6 -8.66 11.81 -5.86
C GLU A 6 -7.75 12.33 -4.74
N ALA A 7 -8.18 12.20 -3.47
CA ALA A 7 -7.36 12.59 -2.33
C ALA A 7 -6.17 11.66 -2.07
N ILE A 8 -6.31 10.33 -2.25
CA ILE A 8 -5.17 9.41 -2.08
C ILE A 8 -4.15 9.60 -3.20
N LYS A 9 -4.64 9.80 -4.43
CA LYS A 9 -3.83 10.13 -5.59
C LYS A 9 -3.01 11.39 -5.36
N LYS A 10 -3.66 12.46 -4.86
CA LYS A 10 -2.98 13.72 -4.55
C LYS A 10 -1.82 13.51 -3.56
N ILE A 11 -2.03 12.70 -2.52
CA ILE A 11 -0.97 12.38 -1.55
C ILE A 11 0.22 11.71 -2.26
N VAL A 12 -0.03 10.75 -3.15
CA VAL A 12 1.04 10.07 -3.91
C VAL A 12 1.81 11.04 -4.79
N VAL A 13 1.11 11.81 -5.62
CA VAL A 13 1.73 12.73 -6.59
C VAL A 13 2.51 13.85 -5.92
N GLU A 14 2.05 14.37 -4.78
CA GLU A 14 2.70 15.50 -4.10
C GLU A 14 3.91 15.09 -3.24
N ASN A 15 3.99 13.83 -2.80
CA ASN A 15 4.97 13.40 -1.80
C ASN A 15 5.95 12.32 -2.29
N TYR A 16 5.65 11.63 -3.39
CA TYR A 16 6.57 10.66 -3.97
C TYR A 16 7.51 11.34 -4.97
N HIS A 17 8.81 11.12 -4.79
CA HIS A 17 9.87 11.77 -5.57
C HIS A 17 10.79 10.79 -6.31
N GLY A 18 10.43 9.50 -6.33
CA GLY A 18 11.18 8.46 -7.04
C GLY A 18 12.18 7.69 -6.17
N ASP A 19 12.29 8.03 -4.87
CA ASP A 19 13.19 7.37 -3.92
C ASP A 19 12.43 6.68 -2.77
N GLU A 20 13.13 5.76 -2.09
CA GLU A 20 12.56 4.94 -1.01
C GLU A 20 12.07 5.77 0.19
N ASP A 21 12.78 6.82 0.56
CA ASP A 21 12.40 7.65 1.72
C ASP A 21 11.10 8.41 1.42
N SER A 22 10.97 8.99 0.22
CA SER A 22 9.76 9.65 -0.25
C SER A 22 8.58 8.67 -0.34
N LEU A 23 8.82 7.42 -0.73
CA LEU A 23 7.82 6.36 -0.79
C LEU A 23 7.32 5.99 0.61
N GLN A 24 8.23 5.77 1.56
CA GLN A 24 7.86 5.47 2.96
C GLN A 24 7.11 6.62 3.62
N ASN A 25 7.51 7.87 3.33
CA ASN A 25 6.79 9.05 3.80
C ASN A 25 5.38 9.15 3.20
N THR A 26 5.26 8.94 1.88
CA THR A 26 3.98 8.93 1.17
C THR A 26 3.03 7.89 1.76
N ILE A 27 3.52 6.66 1.95
CA ILE A 27 2.77 5.57 2.57
C ILE A 27 2.32 6.01 3.97
N SER A 28 3.21 6.56 4.80
CA SER A 28 2.84 7.07 6.14
C SER A 28 1.74 8.13 6.12
N LEU A 29 1.78 9.08 5.17
CA LEU A 29 0.76 10.11 5.02
C LEU A 29 -0.60 9.53 4.61
N ILE A 30 -0.61 8.50 3.77
CA ILE A 30 -1.84 7.78 3.40
C ILE A 30 -2.46 7.12 4.65
N LYS A 31 -1.64 6.54 5.55
CA LYS A 31 -2.14 5.98 6.83
C LYS A 31 -2.80 7.06 7.68
N ILE A 32 -2.08 8.17 7.87
CA ILE A 32 -2.51 9.28 8.73
C ILE A 32 -3.81 9.91 8.18
N ALA A 33 -3.98 9.91 6.86
CA ALA A 33 -5.21 10.34 6.21
C ALA A 33 -6.38 9.35 6.37
N GLY A 34 -6.18 8.19 7.02
CA GLY A 34 -7.21 7.23 7.37
C GLY A 34 -7.52 6.18 6.30
N TYR A 35 -6.66 6.05 5.28
CA TYR A 35 -6.85 5.06 4.22
C TYR A 35 -6.33 3.68 4.61
N SER A 36 -6.95 2.64 4.04
CA SER A 36 -6.55 1.26 4.27
C SER A 36 -5.32 0.86 3.45
N GLN A 37 -4.66 -0.23 3.85
CA GLN A 37 -3.57 -0.83 3.06
C GLN A 37 -3.99 -1.17 1.63
N MET A 38 -5.25 -1.61 1.44
CA MET A 38 -5.79 -1.93 0.12
C MET A 38 -5.97 -0.68 -0.75
N ASP A 39 -6.37 0.44 -0.15
CA ASP A 39 -6.45 1.72 -0.87
C ASP A 39 -5.05 2.21 -1.25
N THR A 40 -4.08 2.09 -0.33
CA THR A 40 -2.67 2.37 -0.59
C THR A 40 -2.15 1.50 -1.74
N LEU A 41 -2.42 0.20 -1.74
CA LEU A 41 -1.99 -0.74 -2.78
C LEU A 41 -2.51 -0.31 -4.15
N LYS A 42 -3.80 -0.01 -4.26
CA LYS A 42 -4.41 0.48 -5.49
C LYS A 42 -3.78 1.78 -5.96
N ALA A 43 -3.52 2.71 -5.05
CA ALA A 43 -2.88 3.98 -5.37
C ALA A 43 -1.45 3.79 -5.91
N LEU A 44 -0.65 2.93 -5.27
CA LEU A 44 0.71 2.62 -5.73
C LEU A 44 0.72 1.96 -7.12
N ILE A 45 -0.17 0.99 -7.37
CA ILE A 45 -0.25 0.32 -8.68
C ILE A 45 -0.64 1.31 -9.77
N CYS A 46 -1.64 2.15 -9.54
CA CYS A 46 -2.17 3.01 -10.60
C CYS A 46 -1.37 4.31 -10.81
N GLU A 47 -0.80 4.89 -9.76
CA GLU A 47 -0.10 6.18 -9.87
C GLU A 47 1.39 6.00 -10.11
N LEU A 48 1.98 4.89 -9.67
CA LEU A 48 3.41 4.60 -9.84
C LEU A 48 3.69 3.49 -10.88
N ASP A 49 2.64 2.95 -11.51
CA ASP A 49 2.70 1.83 -12.46
C ASP A 49 3.45 0.61 -11.89
N LEU A 50 3.37 0.41 -10.57
CA LEU A 50 4.06 -0.68 -9.89
C LEU A 50 3.34 -2.00 -10.13
N PRO A 51 4.10 -3.10 -10.38
CA PRO A 51 3.54 -4.44 -10.35
C PRO A 51 2.86 -4.70 -9.00
N ILE A 52 1.72 -5.39 -9.02
CA ILE A 52 0.95 -5.68 -7.81
C ILE A 52 1.80 -6.31 -6.71
N GLY A 53 2.66 -7.29 -7.04
CA GLY A 53 3.53 -7.95 -6.06
C GLY A 53 4.60 -7.03 -5.46
N GLU A 54 5.06 -6.04 -6.23
CA GLU A 54 6.04 -5.06 -5.76
C GLU A 54 5.40 -4.04 -4.82
N ALA A 55 4.27 -3.44 -5.24
CA ALA A 55 3.49 -2.52 -4.41
C ALA A 55 3.04 -3.17 -3.09
N ASP A 56 2.67 -4.45 -3.16
CA ASP A 56 2.26 -5.25 -2.03
C ASP A 56 3.41 -5.55 -1.05
N SER A 57 4.60 -5.89 -1.58
CA SER A 57 5.82 -6.06 -0.78
C SER A 57 6.24 -4.76 -0.09
N ILE A 58 6.12 -3.63 -0.79
CA ILE A 58 6.41 -2.29 -0.26
C ILE A 58 5.52 -1.98 0.95
N ILE A 59 4.21 -2.24 0.85
CA ILE A 59 3.26 -1.96 1.94
C ILE A 59 3.54 -2.87 3.15
N LEU A 60 3.76 -4.17 2.91
CA LEU A 60 4.06 -5.15 3.97
C LEU A 60 5.34 -4.82 4.75
N ASN A 61 6.32 -4.25 4.07
CA ASN A 61 7.60 -3.86 4.67
C ASN A 61 7.63 -2.38 5.08
N SER A 62 6.53 -1.65 4.91
CA SER A 62 6.46 -0.25 5.27
C SER A 62 6.51 -0.05 6.78
N LYS A 63 7.23 1.00 7.20
CA LYS A 63 7.32 1.35 8.63
C LYS A 63 5.96 1.73 9.20
N ALA A 64 5.11 2.36 8.39
CA ALA A 64 3.83 2.85 8.86
C ALA A 64 2.82 1.73 9.17
N TRP A 65 2.97 0.53 8.62
CA TRP A 65 2.14 -0.64 8.92
C TRP A 65 2.90 -1.74 9.65
N ALA A 66 4.10 -1.44 10.16
CA ALA A 66 4.93 -2.40 10.86
C ALA A 66 4.27 -2.98 12.12
N GLU A 67 3.40 -2.22 12.80
CA GLU A 67 2.63 -2.70 13.97
C GLU A 67 1.54 -3.72 13.57
N GLU A 68 1.08 -3.68 12.32
CA GLU A 68 0.06 -4.57 11.76
C GLU A 68 0.70 -5.74 10.98
N LYS A 69 2.03 -5.83 10.97
CA LYS A 69 2.78 -6.77 10.12
C LYS A 69 2.45 -8.23 10.42
N ASP A 70 2.35 -8.59 11.70
CA ASP A 70 2.04 -9.96 12.11
C ASP A 70 0.59 -10.35 11.78
N ASP A 71 -0.36 -9.45 11.98
CA ASP A 71 -1.77 -9.67 11.62
C ASP A 71 -1.96 -9.73 10.09
N ASN A 72 -1.23 -8.91 9.33
CA ASN A 72 -1.20 -8.96 7.86
C ASN A 72 -0.65 -10.29 7.32
N LEU A 73 0.45 -10.77 7.90
CA LEU A 73 1.04 -12.06 7.52
C LEU A 73 0.07 -13.22 7.83
N ARG A 74 -0.63 -13.17 8.97
CA ARG A 74 -1.62 -14.17 9.34
C ARG A 74 -2.82 -14.18 8.38
N PHE A 75 -3.39 -13.01 8.08
CA PHE A 75 -4.51 -12.88 7.15
C PHE A 75 -4.17 -13.38 5.74
N ARG A 76 -2.92 -13.17 5.30
CA ARG A 76 -2.43 -13.66 4.00
C ARG A 76 -2.18 -15.16 3.97
N HIS A 77 -1.72 -15.74 5.06
CA HIS A 77 -1.62 -17.20 5.19
C HIS A 77 -3.01 -17.83 5.07
N GLU A 78 -3.99 -17.28 5.79
CA GLU A 78 -5.38 -17.73 5.74
C GLU A 78 -5.99 -17.59 4.33
N LEU A 79 -5.68 -16.49 3.62
CA LEU A 79 -6.11 -16.29 2.22
C LEU A 79 -5.38 -17.19 1.21
N GLY A 80 -4.09 -17.43 1.41
CA GLY A 80 -3.27 -18.29 0.55
C GLY A 80 -3.72 -19.74 0.63
N GLU A 81 -4.01 -20.24 1.84
CA GLU A 81 -4.57 -21.58 2.03
C GLU A 81 -5.99 -21.72 1.46
N SER A 82 -6.81 -20.66 1.53
CA SER A 82 -8.17 -20.68 0.97
C SER A 82 -8.24 -20.67 -0.57
N LEU A 83 -7.13 -20.39 -1.26
CA LEU A 83 -7.06 -20.37 -2.72
C LEU A 83 -6.49 -21.67 -3.32
N GLU A 84 -6.00 -22.59 -2.47
CA GLU A 84 -5.45 -23.90 -2.88
C GLU A 84 -6.42 -25.10 -2.67
N GLU A 85 -7.68 -24.85 -2.27
CA GLU A 85 -8.79 -25.84 -2.29
C GLU A 85 -9.75 -25.64 -3.47
#